data_AF-A0A1F5C4Y4-F1
#
_entry.id   AF-A0A1F5C4Y4-F1
#
_cell.length_a   1.000
_cell.length_b   1.000
_cell.length_c   1.000
_cell.angle_alpha   90.00
_cell.angle_beta   90.00
_cell.angle_gamma   90.00
#
_symmetry.space_group_name_H-M   'P 1'
#
loop_
_entity.id
_entity.type
_entity.pdbx_description
1 polymer ?
#
loop_
_entity_poly.entity_id
_entity_poly.type
_entity_poly.pdbx_seq_one_letter_code
_entity_poly.pdbx_strand_id
1 'polypeptide(L)'
;MAEGDVREDFVRSQLEPMAEFFIVIHPMCLRDLLERLETEIIRNVLTREKGNVRKAAEILGVKYTTLYFKVKKYGIEPVLFETPRH
;
A
#
# COMPACT_ATOMS: atom_id res chain seq x y z
N MET A 1 -1.69 -30.48 -5.65
CA MET A 1 -2.08 -29.19 -5.03
C MET A 1 -1.25 -28.12 -5.73
N ALA A 2 -1.89 -27.23 -6.48
CA ALA A 2 -1.19 -26.25 -7.31
C ALA A 2 -0.70 -25.09 -6.43
N GLU A 3 0.51 -24.57 -6.68
CA GLU A 3 1.12 -23.43 -5.97
C GLU A 3 0.25 -22.17 -5.88
N GLY A 4 -0.77 -22.04 -6.73
CA GLY A 4 -1.76 -20.95 -6.69
C GLY A 4 -2.67 -20.97 -5.46
N ASP A 5 -3.11 -22.16 -5.01
CA ASP A 5 -4.01 -22.29 -3.85
C ASP A 5 -3.31 -21.78 -2.56
N VAL A 6 -2.05 -22.15 -2.37
CA VAL A 6 -1.32 -21.86 -1.12
C VAL A 6 -1.12 -20.36 -0.90
N ARG A 7 -0.88 -19.58 -1.98
CA ARG A 7 -0.71 -18.13 -1.87
C ARG A 7 -2.02 -17.41 -1.60
N GLU A 8 -3.11 -17.83 -2.25
CA GLU A 8 -4.44 -17.27 -1.98
C GLU A 8 -4.92 -17.60 -0.57
N ASP A 9 -4.71 -18.84 -0.13
CA ASP A 9 -5.03 -19.28 1.24
C ASP A 9 -4.22 -18.51 2.28
N PHE A 10 -2.93 -18.25 2.02
CA PHE A 10 -2.12 -17.43 2.91
C PHE A 10 -2.66 -15.99 2.97
N VAL A 11 -2.91 -15.34 1.84
CA VAL A 11 -3.46 -13.97 1.81
C VAL A 11 -4.80 -13.91 2.54
N ARG A 12 -5.68 -14.89 2.31
CA ARG A 12 -6.97 -15.02 3.01
C ARG A 12 -6.78 -15.16 4.52
N SER A 13 -5.90 -16.05 4.96
CA SER A 13 -5.61 -16.28 6.39
C SER A 13 -5.10 -15.03 7.12
N GLN A 14 -4.43 -14.12 6.40
CA GLN A 14 -3.96 -12.85 6.95
C GLN A 14 -5.04 -11.76 6.89
N LEU A 15 -5.86 -11.72 5.84
CA LEU A 15 -6.86 -10.67 5.63
C LEU A 15 -8.14 -10.87 6.44
N GLU A 16 -8.62 -12.10 6.63
CA GLU A 16 -9.88 -12.37 7.36
C GLU A 16 -9.85 -11.81 8.79
N PRO A 17 -8.81 -12.07 9.62
CA PRO A 17 -8.74 -11.50 10.96
C PRO A 17 -8.65 -9.97 10.98
N MET A 18 -7.97 -9.37 9.99
CA MET A 18 -7.88 -7.92 9.86
C MET A 18 -9.24 -7.30 9.51
N ALA A 19 -10.00 -7.94 8.60
CA ALA A 19 -11.32 -7.47 8.22
C ALA A 19 -12.29 -7.50 9.41
N GLU A 20 -12.29 -8.58 10.20
CA GLU A 20 -13.10 -8.66 11.42
C GLU A 20 -12.76 -7.56 12.42
N PHE A 21 -11.47 -7.28 12.63
CA PHE A 21 -11.03 -6.21 13.52
C PHE A 21 -11.59 -4.83 13.12
N PHE A 22 -11.51 -4.45 11.84
CA PHE A 22 -12.01 -3.16 11.36
C PHE A 22 -13.53 -3.06 11.31
N ILE A 23 -14.25 -4.18 11.18
CA ILE A 23 -15.72 -4.20 11.22
C ILE A 23 -16.25 -4.06 12.65
N VAL A 24 -15.60 -4.71 13.62
CA VAL A 24 -16.15 -4.86 14.98
C VAL A 24 -15.54 -3.85 15.99
N ILE A 25 -14.24 -3.59 15.94
CA ILE A 25 -13.51 -2.85 16.98
C ILE A 25 -13.27 -1.38 16.60
N HIS A 26 -13.02 -1.10 15.32
CA HIS A 26 -12.76 0.26 14.85
C HIS A 26 -13.59 0.58 13.60
N PRO A 27 -14.90 0.86 13.76
CA PRO A 27 -15.84 1.02 12.66
C PRO A 27 -15.49 2.23 11.80
N MET A 28 -14.67 2.01 10.79
CA MET A 28 -14.40 2.95 9.72
C MET A 28 -15.27 2.59 8.52
N CYS A 29 -15.71 3.58 7.76
CA CYS A 29 -16.38 3.28 6.51
C CYS A 29 -15.36 2.66 5.52
N LEU A 30 -15.82 1.75 4.66
CA LEU A 30 -14.96 1.03 3.72
C LEU A 30 -14.06 1.96 2.90
N ARG A 31 -14.59 3.12 2.50
CA ARG A 31 -13.86 4.14 1.74
C ARG A 31 -12.61 4.61 2.47
N ASP A 32 -12.74 4.94 3.76
CA ASP A 32 -11.64 5.48 4.56
C ASP A 32 -10.61 4.39 4.87
N LEU A 33 -11.07 3.16 5.13
CA LEU A 33 -10.18 2.01 5.34
C LEU A 33 -9.32 1.75 4.10
N LEU A 34 -9.93 1.71 2.92
CA LEU A 34 -9.20 1.51 1.66
C LEU A 34 -8.24 2.66 1.37
N GLU A 35 -8.64 3.92 1.62
CA GLU A 35 -7.76 5.07 1.41
C GLU A 35 -6.54 5.04 2.34
N ARG A 36 -6.73 4.68 3.62
CA ARG A 36 -5.63 4.52 4.59
C ARG A 36 -4.71 3.36 4.21
N LEU A 37 -5.27 2.21 3.87
CA LEU A 37 -4.50 1.04 3.46
C LEU A 37 -3.68 1.33 2.20
N GLU A 38 -4.30 1.96 1.20
CA GLU A 38 -3.62 2.39 -0.02
C GLU A 38 -2.49 3.37 0.28
N THR A 39 -2.73 4.36 1.14
CA THR A 39 -1.72 5.34 1.56
C THR A 39 -0.52 4.66 2.22
N GLU A 40 -0.74 3.72 3.13
CA GLU A 40 0.36 2.98 3.79
C GLU A 40 1.14 2.10 2.82
N ILE A 41 0.46 1.41 1.91
CA ILE A 41 1.12 0.58 0.90
C ILE A 41 2.00 1.46 -0.01
N ILE A 42 1.46 2.59 -0.49
CA ILE A 42 2.22 3.55 -1.32
C ILE A 42 3.44 4.06 -0.55
N ARG A 43 3.28 4.46 0.71
CA ARG A 43 4.38 4.94 1.57
C ARG A 43 5.45 3.87 1.72
N ASN A 44 5.08 2.63 2.04
CA ASN A 44 6.02 1.54 2.24
C ASN A 44 6.83 1.22 0.98
N VAL A 45 6.19 1.22 -0.20
CA VAL A 45 6.90 1.00 -1.46
C VAL A 45 7.81 2.18 -1.78
N LEU A 46 7.36 3.42 -1.60
CA LEU A 46 8.21 4.60 -1.79
C LEU A 46 9.43 4.61 -0.85
N THR A 47 9.26 4.23 0.41
CA THR A 47 10.36 4.07 1.37
C THR A 47 11.37 3.03 0.90
N ARG A 48 10.90 1.86 0.45
CA ARG A 48 11.77 0.79 -0.07
C ARG A 48 12.54 1.23 -1.33
N GLU A 49 11.88 1.98 -2.20
CA GLU A 49 12.45 2.48 -3.45
C GLU A 49 13.14 3.85 -3.31
N LYS A 50 13.38 4.32 -2.07
CA LYS A 50 14.06 5.58 -1.76
C LYS A 50 13.48 6.79 -2.50
N GLY A 51 12.15 6.88 -2.54
CA GLY A 51 11.44 7.96 -3.21
C GLY A 51 11.32 7.81 -4.73
N ASN A 52 11.79 6.72 -5.34
CA ASN A 52 11.65 6.51 -6.79
C ASN A 52 10.20 6.15 -7.18
N VAL A 53 9.42 7.18 -7.46
CA VAL A 53 7.98 7.07 -7.83
C VAL A 53 7.77 6.19 -9.07
N ARG A 54 8.71 6.15 -10.02
CA ARG A 54 8.58 5.34 -11.23
C ARG A 54 8.67 3.86 -10.92
N LYS A 55 9.70 3.44 -10.16
CA LYS A 55 9.83 2.05 -9.70
C LYS A 55 8.69 1.64 -8.77
N ALA A 56 8.25 2.55 -7.89
CA ALA A 56 7.11 2.30 -7.03
C ALA A 56 5.83 2.03 -7.84
N ALA A 57 5.60 2.77 -8.93
CA ALA A 57 4.45 2.54 -9.81
C ALA A 57 4.51 1.17 -10.51
N GLU A 58 5.70 0.76 -10.95
CA GLU A 58 5.93 -0.56 -11.56
C GLU A 58 5.64 -1.70 -10.56
N ILE A 59 6.14 -1.59 -9.32
CA ILE A 59 5.91 -2.58 -8.25
C ILE A 59 4.43 -2.66 -7.87
N LEU A 60 3.77 -1.50 -7.76
CA LEU A 60 2.34 -1.41 -7.42
C LEU A 60 1.43 -1.79 -8.59
N GLY A 61 1.96 -2.00 -9.80
CA GLY A 61 1.18 -2.37 -10.98
C GLY A 61 0.24 -1.25 -11.45
N VAL A 62 0.56 0.01 -11.18
CA VAL A 62 -0.26 1.18 -11.56
C VAL A 62 0.49 2.08 -12.53
N LYS A 63 -0.26 2.87 -13.31
CA LYS A 63 0.36 3.90 -14.17
C LYS A 63 1.09 4.91 -13.29
N TYR A 64 2.28 5.35 -13.75
CA TYR A 64 3.05 6.41 -13.10
C TYR A 64 2.20 7.66 -12.81
N THR A 65 1.39 8.10 -13.77
CA THR A 65 0.51 9.28 -13.63
C THR A 65 -0.51 9.10 -12.51
N THR A 66 -1.08 7.89 -12.38
CA THR A 66 -2.02 7.54 -11.31
C THR A 66 -1.33 7.58 -9.94
N LEU A 67 -0.15 6.97 -9.82
CA LEU A 67 0.59 6.99 -8.57
C LEU A 67 1.00 8.41 -8.19
N TYR A 68 1.52 9.18 -9.15
CA TYR A 68 1.92 10.57 -8.93
C TYR A 68 0.76 11.44 -8.42
N PHE A 69 -0.43 11.27 -9.00
CA PHE A 69 -1.63 11.96 -8.52
C PHE A 69 -2.01 11.53 -7.10
N LYS A 70 -1.98 10.22 -6.79
CA LYS A 70 -2.27 9.71 -5.44
C LYS A 70 -1.27 10.20 -4.40
N VAL A 71 0.02 10.19 -4.72
CA VAL A 71 1.10 10.71 -3.86
C VAL A 71 0.85 12.18 -3.52
N LYS A 72 0.50 13.01 -4.51
CA LYS A 72 0.11 14.41 -4.27
C LYS A 72 -1.17 14.54 -3.46
N LYS A 73 -2.22 13.78 -3.80
CA LYS A 73 -3.51 13.80 -3.09
C LYS A 73 -3.34 13.47 -1.61
N TYR A 74 -2.50 12.49 -1.29
CA TYR A 74 -2.26 12.01 0.07
C TYR A 74 -1.16 12.79 0.81
N GLY A 75 -0.58 13.83 0.20
CA GLY A 75 0.48 14.63 0.82
C GLY A 75 1.76 13.83 1.12
N ILE A 76 2.02 12.77 0.35
CA ILE A 76 3.24 11.97 0.50
C ILE A 76 4.37 12.70 -0.24
N GLU A 77 5.42 13.10 0.45
CA GLU A 77 6.58 13.76 -0.16
C GLU A 77 7.67 12.73 -0.47
N PRO A 78 7.91 12.38 -1.75
CA PRO A 78 8.88 11.34 -2.11
C PRO A 78 10.31 11.68 -1.69
N VAL A 79 10.63 12.97 -1.63
CA VAL A 79 11.95 13.51 -1.26
C VAL A 79 12.33 13.21 0.19
N LEU A 80 11.35 12.96 1.07
CA LEU A 80 11.61 12.61 2.48
C LEU A 80 12.07 11.15 2.64
N PHE A 81 11.96 10.33 1.60
CA PHE A 81 12.45 8.95 1.60
C PHE A 81 13.86 8.81 1.00
N GLU A 82 14.51 9.93 0.66
CA GLU A 82 15.93 9.93 0.36
C GLU A 82 16.72 9.58 1.63
N THR A 83 17.52 8.51 1.57
CA THR A 83 18.42 8.13 2.66
C THR A 83 19.30 9.31 3.08
N PRO A 84 19.58 9.50 4.39
CA PRO A 84 20.55 10.51 4.83
C PRO A 84 21.87 10.28 4.08
N ARG A 85 22.41 11.33 3.45
CA ARG A 85 23.83 11.34 3.09
C ARG A 85 24.61 11.30 4.40
N HIS A 86 25.13 10.12 4.74
CA HIS A 86 26.28 9.98 5.63
C HIS A 86 27.53 9.86 4.78
#